data_AF-A0A1V9YVX1-F1
#
_entry.id   AF-A0A1V9YVX1-F1
#
_cell.length_a   1.000
_cell.length_b   1.000
_cell.length_c   1.000
_cell.angle_alpha   90.00
_cell.angle_beta   90.00
_cell.angle_gamma   90.00
#
_symmetry.space_group_name_H-M   'P 1'
#
loop_
_entity.id
_entity.type
_entity.pdbx_description
1 polymer ?
#
loop_
_entity_poly.entity_id
_entity_poly.type
_entity_poly.pdbx_seq_one_letter_code
_entity_poly.pdbx_strand_id
1 'polypeptide(L)'
;MLTKSFLPVVALAAAVAARPGLKNVVYFMEWSIYARNFHMFDLDWSRITHVNYAFGKPNADGTVQLYDTWSATDKRYLDHGDSWNDVGNNVYGQFGLGNKMKRQYRHTKFGLSIGGWTLSGLFSGIASTEAGRRTFAKSAVEQMLHLGLDFIDIDWEYPVQGGNAIPHSPNDMKNFVALLQAIRDAFASLPFQAELSVASPAGPENYVHWDFPAVCGLVDHVNLMAYDLAGSWSEYTDYQNNLYADPSHPSGKQYSIDKAVQDYIAGGCASDKIVMGIPLYGRSFEGTAGLYQPFAPPTAGSWVSGGDGAGVWDYKILPRPGATEYYDAKVGAGYSYNPNTRVFTSRMEAFYLKFVVPSKDYALTECMGGPRPFQLRHLMNAHKGTTIPVYLLLMYLYDNWSVPAFVILANQGTYGLAWILKDQIFPDRTWNTYMTIPSFLMGIVAFGTHWCGGFLLISRHVAMESWVLAVCIGMHTLGLVLMMCTDTQKYFLMRYKPGLISEGWVKWCRNTNFFGEFLVYLSYAIMGQHWFPYVFLAFMWLFVGISNMLVKDASLRKKDGGVVYLQQSGFFFPNISGWAMSSTHASATVLPSPYATPSEPGPTLQHVPTPQVETLKS
;
A
#
# COMPACT_ATOMS: atom_id res chain seq x y z
N MET A 1 59.63 4.52 -20.96
CA MET A 1 59.16 5.24 -22.15
C MET A 1 58.31 4.29 -22.97
N LEU A 2 57.00 4.53 -23.05
CA LEU A 2 55.99 3.98 -23.97
C LEU A 2 54.65 4.58 -23.49
N THR A 3 54.45 5.87 -23.72
CA THR A 3 53.54 6.44 -24.74
C THR A 3 52.06 6.21 -24.44
N LYS A 4 51.50 7.29 -23.89
CA LYS A 4 50.09 7.73 -23.85
C LYS A 4 49.32 7.29 -25.09
N SER A 5 48.12 6.74 -24.92
CA SER A 5 46.92 7.01 -25.75
C SER A 5 45.71 6.23 -25.21
N PHE A 6 44.97 6.83 -24.27
CA PHE A 6 43.53 6.60 -24.17
C PHE A 6 42.88 7.95 -23.89
N LEU A 7 42.15 8.42 -24.90
CA LEU A 7 41.32 9.63 -24.88
C LEU A 7 40.16 9.47 -23.87
N PRO A 8 39.58 10.59 -23.42
CA PRO A 8 38.72 10.67 -22.25
C PRO A 8 37.30 10.18 -22.57
N VAL A 9 36.75 9.33 -21.70
CA VAL A 9 35.31 9.07 -21.67
C VAL A 9 34.65 10.25 -20.96
N VAL A 10 34.30 11.29 -21.73
CA VAL A 10 33.35 12.32 -21.31
C VAL A 10 31.96 11.85 -21.71
N ALA A 11 31.09 11.81 -20.70
CA ALA A 11 29.63 11.93 -20.76
C ALA A 11 28.86 10.93 -21.63
N LEU A 12 28.33 9.90 -20.97
CA LEU A 12 26.89 9.64 -21.04
C LEU A 12 26.40 9.13 -19.69
N ALA A 13 26.54 9.96 -18.65
CA ALA A 13 25.63 9.89 -17.52
C ALA A 13 24.28 10.40 -18.05
N ALA A 14 23.55 9.55 -18.78
CA ALA A 14 22.12 9.68 -18.85
C ALA A 14 21.67 9.75 -17.39
N ALA A 15 21.08 10.87 -17.01
CA ALA A 15 20.26 10.94 -15.82
C ALA A 15 19.29 9.77 -15.93
N VAL A 16 19.60 8.67 -15.25
CA VAL A 16 18.58 7.72 -14.85
C VAL A 16 17.69 8.59 -14.01
N ALA A 17 16.61 9.10 -14.62
CA ALA A 17 15.52 9.69 -13.88
C ALA A 17 15.17 8.61 -12.86
N ALA A 18 15.58 8.84 -11.62
CA ALA A 18 15.19 8.01 -10.50
C ALA A 18 13.67 7.99 -10.60
N ARG A 19 13.08 6.82 -10.90
CA ARG A 19 11.65 6.65 -10.69
C ARG A 19 11.39 7.18 -9.28
N PRO A 20 10.46 8.14 -9.08
CA PRO A 20 10.26 8.70 -7.75
C PRO A 20 10.04 7.53 -6.79
N GLY A 21 10.92 7.41 -5.80
CA GLY A 21 10.75 6.41 -4.75
C GLY A 21 9.43 6.65 -4.04
N LEU A 22 8.86 5.62 -3.44
CA LEU A 22 7.70 5.79 -2.57
C LEU A 22 8.01 6.83 -1.49
N LYS A 23 7.07 7.76 -1.26
CA LYS A 23 7.19 8.76 -0.21
C LYS A 23 6.66 8.18 1.10
N ASN A 24 7.49 8.25 2.14
CA ASN A 24 7.08 8.11 3.53
C ASN A 24 7.10 9.50 4.18
N VAL A 25 5.93 10.10 4.33
CA VAL A 25 5.72 11.47 4.83
C VAL A 25 5.17 11.37 6.25
N VAL A 26 5.73 12.13 7.19
CA VAL A 26 5.26 12.18 8.59
C VAL A 26 5.04 13.63 9.02
N TYR A 27 4.04 13.85 9.87
CA TYR A 27 3.83 15.13 10.54
C TYR A 27 4.48 15.12 11.92
N PHE A 28 5.31 16.11 12.19
CA PHE A 28 5.87 16.38 13.51
C PHE A 28 5.13 17.55 14.14
N MET A 29 4.44 17.31 15.25
CA MET A 29 3.65 18.33 15.95
C MET A 29 4.56 19.20 16.83
N GLU A 30 4.51 20.51 16.69
CA GLU A 30 5.27 21.49 17.48
C GLU A 30 5.10 21.29 18.99
N TRP A 31 3.87 20.99 19.43
CA TRP A 31 3.53 20.80 20.84
C TRP A 31 3.86 19.39 21.38
N SER A 32 4.46 18.50 20.57
CA SER A 32 4.79 17.14 21.00
C SER A 32 5.92 17.08 22.04
N ILE A 33 6.74 18.12 22.13
CA ILE A 33 7.90 18.18 23.04
C ILE A 33 7.53 18.38 24.52
N TYR A 34 6.26 18.63 24.81
CA TYR A 34 5.75 18.92 26.16
C TYR A 34 5.27 17.64 26.85
N ALA A 35 3.99 17.55 27.21
CA ALA A 35 3.43 16.39 27.92
C ALA A 35 3.60 15.07 27.14
N ARG A 36 3.64 15.13 25.80
CA ARG A 36 3.88 13.98 24.93
C ARG A 36 5.32 13.49 24.95
N ASN A 37 6.26 14.35 25.35
CA ASN A 37 7.70 14.10 25.45
C ASN A 37 8.25 13.35 24.22
N PHE A 38 7.96 13.89 23.04
CA PHE A 38 8.43 13.38 21.76
C PHE A 38 9.11 14.51 21.00
N HIS A 39 10.32 14.25 20.52
CA HIS A 39 11.21 15.24 19.94
C HIS A 39 11.67 14.83 18.54
N MET A 40 12.24 15.78 17.81
CA MET A 40 12.70 15.58 16.44
C MET A 40 13.76 14.46 16.31
N PHE A 41 14.54 14.20 17.37
CA PHE A 41 15.51 13.11 17.42
C PHE A 41 14.90 11.73 17.70
N ASP A 42 13.62 11.64 18.09
CA ASP A 42 12.92 10.37 18.33
C ASP A 42 12.34 9.77 17.04
N LEU A 43 12.29 10.55 15.95
CA LEU A 43 11.89 10.07 14.64
C LEU A 43 12.92 9.10 14.06
N ASP A 44 12.48 8.05 13.36
CA ASP A 44 13.36 7.18 12.58
C ASP A 44 13.61 7.75 11.17
N TRP A 45 14.51 8.73 11.10
CA TRP A 45 14.88 9.44 9.87
C TRP A 45 15.41 8.50 8.76
N SER A 46 15.92 7.32 9.11
CA SER A 46 16.42 6.35 8.12
C SER A 46 15.32 5.81 7.20
N ARG A 47 14.06 5.85 7.65
CA ARG A 47 12.89 5.33 6.92
C ARG A 47 11.99 6.44 6.38
N ILE A 48 12.16 7.66 6.85
CA ILE A 48 11.33 8.82 6.50
C ILE A 48 11.91 9.54 5.30
N THR A 49 11.06 9.90 4.34
CA THR A 49 11.45 10.70 3.18
C THR A 49 11.11 12.17 3.34
N HIS A 50 10.03 12.50 4.07
CA HIS A 50 9.60 13.89 4.30
C HIS A 50 9.08 14.05 5.73
N VAL A 51 9.51 15.11 6.39
CA VAL A 51 8.99 15.53 7.71
C VAL A 51 8.30 16.89 7.53
N ASN A 52 6.99 16.93 7.79
CA ASN A 52 6.18 18.14 7.82
C ASN A 52 6.15 18.67 9.26
N TYR A 53 6.79 19.80 9.54
CA TYR A 53 6.66 20.47 10.83
C TYR A 53 5.32 21.20 10.91
N ALA A 54 4.48 20.79 11.86
CA ALA A 54 3.13 21.30 12.07
C ALA A 54 3.08 22.18 13.34
N PHE A 55 2.72 23.46 13.29
CA PHE A 55 2.32 24.22 12.10
C PHE A 55 2.90 25.64 12.08
N GLY A 56 3.15 26.15 10.88
CA GLY A 56 3.28 27.57 10.61
C GLY A 56 1.92 28.26 10.67
N LYS A 57 1.91 29.48 11.20
CA LYS A 57 0.70 30.27 11.45
C LYS A 57 0.58 31.41 10.44
N PRO A 58 -0.51 31.47 9.64
CA PRO A 58 -0.86 32.66 8.88
C PRO A 58 -1.25 33.83 9.80
N ASN A 59 -0.89 35.05 9.41
CA ASN A 59 -1.27 36.29 10.10
C ASN A 59 -2.23 37.14 9.26
N ALA A 60 -2.94 38.06 9.92
CA ALA A 60 -3.96 38.89 9.28
C ALA A 60 -3.39 39.82 8.19
N ASP A 61 -2.10 40.16 8.26
CA ASP A 61 -1.39 40.94 7.24
C ASP A 61 -0.94 40.10 6.03
N GLY A 62 -1.21 38.80 6.04
CA GLY A 62 -0.81 37.85 5.02
C GLY A 62 0.56 37.20 5.25
N THR A 63 1.29 37.54 6.33
CA THR A 63 2.59 36.91 6.63
C THR A 63 2.45 35.52 7.28
N VAL A 64 3.55 34.76 7.33
CA VAL A 64 3.64 33.45 8.00
C VAL A 64 4.67 33.55 9.14
N GLN A 65 4.28 33.05 10.32
CA GLN A 65 5.13 33.03 11.51
C GLN A 65 5.09 31.67 12.21
N LEU A 66 6.04 31.46 13.14
CA LEU A 66 6.03 30.33 14.04
C LEU A 66 5.00 30.55 15.16
N TYR A 67 4.32 29.48 15.58
CA TYR A 67 3.30 29.58 16.62
C TYR A 67 3.95 29.59 18.02
N ASP A 68 4.86 28.66 18.29
CA ASP A 68 5.62 28.55 19.54
C ASP A 68 7.14 28.54 19.28
N THR A 69 7.77 29.73 19.38
CA THR A 69 9.22 29.89 19.16
C THR A 69 10.06 29.11 20.17
N TRP A 70 9.55 28.86 21.39
CA TRP A 70 10.30 28.08 22.37
C TRP A 70 10.54 26.66 21.86
N SER A 71 9.48 25.98 21.40
CA SER A 71 9.62 24.65 20.80
C SER A 71 10.41 24.70 19.48
N ALA A 72 10.05 25.64 18.61
CA ALA A 72 10.55 25.72 17.25
C ALA A 72 12.05 26.03 17.17
N THR A 73 12.52 27.09 17.86
CA THR A 73 13.83 27.70 17.61
C THR A 73 14.67 27.94 18.87
N ASP A 74 14.08 28.03 20.06
CA ASP A 74 14.82 28.58 21.21
C ASP A 74 15.30 27.50 22.20
N LYS A 75 14.52 26.44 22.40
CA LYS A 75 14.85 25.39 23.38
C LYS A 75 16.14 24.67 23.00
N ARG A 76 17.13 24.70 23.89
CA ARG A 76 18.42 24.02 23.72
C ARG A 76 18.37 22.60 24.28
N TYR A 77 18.87 21.66 23.50
CA TYR A 77 19.03 20.25 23.87
C TYR A 77 20.53 19.96 24.06
N LEU A 78 21.03 20.20 25.27
CA LEU A 78 22.47 20.11 25.58
C LEU A 78 23.04 18.71 25.30
N ASP A 79 22.28 17.66 25.63
CA ASP A 79 22.66 16.26 25.38
C ASP A 79 22.63 15.87 23.89
N HIS A 80 22.16 16.78 23.03
CA HIS A 80 22.10 16.64 21.58
C HIS A 80 22.92 17.73 20.87
N GLY A 81 23.95 18.23 21.55
CA GLY A 81 24.99 19.07 20.98
C GLY A 81 24.60 20.53 20.76
N ASP A 82 23.61 21.04 21.49
CA ASP A 82 23.43 22.49 21.64
C ASP A 82 24.30 23.00 22.80
N SER A 83 24.76 24.25 22.74
CA SER A 83 25.58 24.84 23.80
C SER A 83 25.06 26.22 24.17
N TRP A 84 25.13 26.59 25.45
CA TRP A 84 24.84 27.97 25.91
C TRP A 84 25.83 29.01 25.37
N ASN A 85 27.03 28.56 24.96
CA ASN A 85 28.15 29.41 24.54
C ASN A 85 28.26 29.57 23.01
N ASP A 86 27.33 29.02 22.24
CA ASP A 86 27.32 29.19 20.78
C ASP A 86 27.19 30.68 20.41
N VAL A 87 28.12 31.17 19.59
CA VAL A 87 28.22 32.59 19.19
C VAL A 87 27.42 32.84 17.91
N GLY A 88 26.77 34.00 17.81
CA GLY A 88 26.03 34.43 16.61
C GLY A 88 24.53 34.13 16.68
N ASN A 89 23.84 34.32 15.54
CA ASN A 89 22.40 34.10 15.41
C ASN A 89 22.13 32.64 15.03
N ASN A 90 21.95 31.78 16.04
CA ASN A 90 21.80 30.34 15.88
C ASN A 90 20.33 29.93 16.06
N VAL A 91 19.90 28.92 15.31
CA VAL A 91 18.59 28.28 15.45
C VAL A 91 18.76 26.97 16.24
N TYR A 92 18.05 26.85 17.36
CA TYR A 92 17.95 25.64 18.19
C TYR A 92 16.55 25.03 18.03
N GLY A 93 15.96 24.49 19.10
CA GLY A 93 14.62 23.93 19.08
C GLY A 93 14.49 22.75 18.11
N GLN A 94 13.27 22.49 17.68
CA GLN A 94 12.99 21.41 16.75
C GLN A 94 13.55 21.68 15.34
N PHE A 95 13.65 22.93 14.90
CA PHE A 95 14.26 23.26 13.61
C PHE A 95 15.77 23.02 13.60
N GLY A 96 16.48 23.40 14.67
CA GLY A 96 17.90 23.12 14.84
C GLY A 96 18.19 21.62 14.85
N LEU A 97 17.41 20.85 15.61
CA LEU A 97 17.49 19.39 15.62
C LEU A 97 17.17 18.78 14.25
N GLY A 98 16.09 19.20 13.59
CA GLY A 98 15.70 18.70 12.26
C GLY A 98 16.78 18.95 11.21
N ASN A 99 17.44 20.11 11.26
CA ASN A 99 18.58 20.41 10.39
C ASN A 99 19.82 19.55 10.68
N LYS A 100 20.10 19.22 11.95
CA LYS A 100 21.14 18.24 12.32
C LYS A 100 20.81 16.86 11.73
N MET A 101 19.57 16.40 11.90
CA MET A 101 19.13 15.11 11.38
C MET A 101 19.15 15.06 9.85
N LYS A 102 18.69 16.10 9.16
CA LYS A 102 18.75 16.20 7.70
C LYS A 102 20.17 16.09 7.16
N ARG A 103 21.17 16.65 7.85
CA ARG A 103 22.60 16.50 7.45
C ARG A 103 23.07 15.05 7.53
N GLN A 104 22.58 14.29 8.50
CA GLN A 104 22.89 12.86 8.67
C GLN A 104 22.12 11.97 7.69
N TYR A 105 20.85 12.29 7.43
CA TYR A 105 19.94 11.52 6.58
C TYR A 105 19.58 12.31 5.33
N ARG A 106 20.53 12.39 4.39
CA ARG A 106 20.44 13.23 3.18
C ARG A 106 19.32 12.85 2.20
N HIS A 107 18.67 11.69 2.39
CA HIS A 107 17.50 11.26 1.62
C HIS A 107 16.17 11.81 2.18
N THR A 108 16.18 12.41 3.38
CA THR A 108 15.00 12.98 4.02
C THR A 108 14.92 14.48 3.78
N LYS A 109 13.74 14.96 3.39
CA LYS A 109 13.40 16.38 3.29
C LYS A 109 12.68 16.85 4.55
N PHE A 110 12.90 18.10 4.93
CA PHE A 110 12.26 18.70 6.09
C PHE A 110 11.61 20.03 5.70
N GLY A 111 10.32 20.18 5.99
CA GLY A 111 9.51 21.31 5.54
C GLY A 111 8.56 21.83 6.59
N LEU A 112 7.95 22.99 6.30
CA LEU A 112 6.97 23.64 7.15
C LEU A 112 5.57 23.43 6.58
N SER A 113 4.67 22.84 7.37
CA SER A 113 3.25 22.79 7.05
C SER A 113 2.56 24.00 7.67
N ILE A 114 1.84 24.77 6.86
CA ILE A 114 1.21 26.03 7.26
C ILE A 114 -0.30 25.83 7.29
N GLY A 115 -0.93 26.14 8.42
CA GLY A 115 -2.38 26.00 8.61
C GLY A 115 -2.75 24.86 9.57
N GLY A 116 -3.49 23.88 9.04
CA GLY A 116 -4.18 22.83 9.79
C GLY A 116 -5.56 23.28 10.27
N TRP A 117 -6.30 22.33 10.87
CA TRP A 117 -7.66 22.52 11.37
C TRP A 117 -7.91 23.83 12.13
N THR A 118 -7.03 24.19 13.08
CA THR A 118 -7.23 25.37 13.94
C THR A 118 -6.73 26.67 13.31
N LEU A 119 -5.70 26.65 12.46
CA LEU A 119 -5.05 27.87 11.94
C LEU A 119 -5.48 28.23 10.50
N SER A 120 -6.46 27.53 9.95
CA SER A 120 -6.97 27.78 8.60
C SER A 120 -7.84 29.05 8.46
N GLY A 121 -8.21 29.70 9.56
CA GLY A 121 -9.21 30.78 9.60
C GLY A 121 -8.90 32.03 8.77
N LEU A 122 -7.64 32.25 8.40
CA LEU A 122 -7.21 33.43 7.65
C LEU A 122 -6.97 33.16 6.16
N PHE A 123 -6.98 31.90 5.71
CA PHE A 123 -6.66 31.58 4.32
C PHE A 123 -7.61 32.23 3.32
N SER A 124 -8.93 32.16 3.54
CA SER A 124 -9.92 32.74 2.61
C SER A 124 -9.67 34.24 2.38
N GLY A 125 -9.44 34.99 3.46
CA GLY A 125 -9.13 36.42 3.40
C GLY A 125 -7.81 36.71 2.68
N ILE A 126 -6.72 36.03 3.08
CA ILE A 126 -5.39 36.21 2.49
C ILE A 126 -5.39 35.86 0.99
N ALA A 127 -5.99 34.73 0.63
CA ALA A 127 -6.00 34.22 -0.73
C ALA A 127 -6.91 35.05 -1.67
N SER A 128 -7.87 35.82 -1.15
CA SER A 128 -8.83 36.59 -1.93
C SER A 128 -8.22 37.72 -2.78
N THR A 129 -7.02 38.20 -2.43
CA THR A 129 -6.35 39.32 -3.13
C THR A 129 -4.98 38.91 -3.65
N GLU A 130 -4.53 39.51 -4.76
CA GLU A 130 -3.19 39.24 -5.28
C GLU A 130 -2.10 39.69 -4.29
N ALA A 131 -2.27 40.85 -3.67
CA ALA A 131 -1.34 41.36 -2.68
C ALA A 131 -1.19 40.40 -1.48
N GLY A 132 -2.31 39.90 -0.94
CA GLY A 132 -2.30 38.91 0.14
C GLY A 132 -1.57 37.62 -0.25
N ARG A 133 -1.87 37.06 -1.43
CA ARG A 133 -1.18 35.87 -1.95
C ARG A 133 0.33 36.07 -2.10
N ARG A 134 0.77 37.22 -2.63
CA ARG A 134 2.20 37.53 -2.80
C ARG A 134 2.91 37.75 -1.47
N THR A 135 2.28 38.44 -0.52
CA THR A 135 2.83 38.63 0.83
C THR A 135 2.98 37.28 1.54
N PHE A 136 1.98 36.42 1.45
CA PHE A 136 2.01 35.08 2.01
C PHE A 136 3.12 34.24 1.39
N ALA A 137 3.15 34.14 0.06
CA ALA A 137 4.16 33.36 -0.65
C ALA A 137 5.58 33.81 -0.30
N LYS A 138 5.82 35.13 -0.31
CA LYS A 138 7.12 35.70 0.05
C LYS A 138 7.50 35.35 1.49
N SER A 139 6.61 35.58 2.45
CA SER A 139 6.88 35.33 3.86
C SER A 139 7.07 33.85 4.17
N ALA A 140 6.31 32.95 3.54
CA ALA A 140 6.48 31.51 3.67
C ALA A 140 7.86 31.05 3.15
N VAL A 141 8.29 31.56 1.98
CA VAL A 141 9.62 31.28 1.43
C VAL A 141 10.73 31.85 2.30
N GLU A 142 10.57 33.05 2.86
CA GLU A 142 11.52 33.63 3.80
C GLU A 142 11.67 32.75 5.06
N GLN A 143 10.58 32.24 5.65
CA GLN A 143 10.64 31.27 6.74
C GLN A 143 11.38 29.99 6.33
N MET A 144 11.07 29.45 5.15
CA MET A 144 11.73 28.27 4.60
C MET A 144 13.25 28.45 4.54
N LEU A 145 13.70 29.62 4.05
CA LEU A 145 15.13 29.94 3.92
C LEU A 145 15.79 30.18 5.28
N HIS A 146 15.17 30.95 6.17
CA HIS A 146 15.70 31.25 7.50
C HIS A 146 15.84 30.00 8.37
N LEU A 147 14.93 29.04 8.23
CA LEU A 147 14.90 27.80 8.99
C LEU A 147 15.63 26.64 8.30
N GLY A 148 16.16 26.85 7.08
CA GLY A 148 16.93 25.85 6.35
C GLY A 148 16.10 24.67 5.85
N LEU A 149 14.86 24.91 5.42
CA LEU A 149 13.89 23.90 5.00
C LEU A 149 13.93 23.62 3.48
N ASP A 150 13.40 22.46 3.07
CA ASP A 150 13.43 22.00 1.68
C ASP A 150 12.10 22.19 0.93
N PHE A 151 11.00 22.39 1.66
CA PHE A 151 9.66 22.50 1.09
C PHE A 151 8.67 23.23 1.99
N ILE A 152 7.56 23.66 1.38
CA ILE A 152 6.37 24.19 2.05
C ILE A 152 5.20 23.25 1.81
N ASP A 153 4.41 22.99 2.84
CA ASP A 153 3.13 22.28 2.78
C ASP A 153 2.01 23.24 3.17
N ILE A 154 0.92 23.27 2.40
CA ILE A 154 -0.26 24.08 2.74
C ILE A 154 -1.40 23.16 3.19
N ASP A 155 -1.87 23.38 4.41
CA ASP A 155 -2.96 22.64 5.02
C ASP A 155 -4.12 23.60 5.29
N TRP A 156 -4.93 23.87 4.26
CA TRP A 156 -6.13 24.70 4.38
C TRP A 156 -7.36 23.79 4.54
N GLU A 157 -7.98 23.83 5.71
CA GLU A 157 -9.15 23.01 6.07
C GLU A 157 -10.42 23.85 6.30
N TYR A 158 -11.29 24.08 5.30
CA TYR A 158 -11.18 23.69 3.89
C TYR A 158 -11.58 24.87 2.99
N PRO A 159 -10.96 25.05 1.81
CA PRO A 159 -11.46 25.97 0.80
C PRO A 159 -12.94 25.70 0.51
N VAL A 160 -13.75 26.75 0.41
CA VAL A 160 -15.19 26.71 0.08
C VAL A 160 -16.07 26.18 1.21
N GLN A 161 -15.74 25.05 1.85
CA GLN A 161 -16.60 24.47 2.90
C GLN A 161 -16.40 25.06 4.31
N GLY A 162 -15.22 25.59 4.62
CA GLY A 162 -15.00 26.28 5.89
C GLY A 162 -15.01 25.37 7.14
N GLY A 163 -14.40 24.18 7.05
CA GLY A 163 -14.16 23.19 8.12
C GLY A 163 -14.57 23.58 9.55
N ASN A 164 -13.63 24.13 10.34
CA ASN A 164 -13.81 24.48 11.75
C ASN A 164 -14.64 25.76 11.98
N ALA A 165 -15.78 25.89 11.28
CA ALA A 165 -16.60 27.11 11.23
C ALA A 165 -15.78 28.37 10.88
N ILE A 166 -14.76 28.21 10.03
CA ILE A 166 -13.85 29.28 9.62
C ILE A 166 -14.44 30.10 8.47
N PRO A 167 -14.02 31.38 8.27
CA PRO A 167 -14.43 32.15 7.11
C PRO A 167 -14.11 31.43 5.79
N HIS A 168 -15.09 31.42 4.88
CA HIS A 168 -15.01 30.71 3.61
C HIS A 168 -15.78 31.44 2.50
N SER A 169 -15.47 31.14 1.24
CA SER A 169 -16.06 31.75 0.05
C SER A 169 -16.18 30.74 -1.10
N PRO A 170 -17.21 30.84 -1.96
CA PRO A 170 -17.28 30.07 -3.21
C PRO A 170 -16.07 30.27 -4.14
N ASN A 171 -15.36 31.39 -4.01
CA ASN A 171 -14.16 31.68 -4.80
C ASN A 171 -12.87 31.05 -4.23
N ASP A 172 -12.93 30.42 -3.06
CA ASP A 172 -11.74 29.94 -2.34
C ASP A 172 -10.91 28.97 -3.15
N MET A 173 -11.50 28.03 -3.90
CA MET A 173 -10.69 27.09 -4.71
C MET A 173 -9.87 27.82 -5.79
N LYS A 174 -10.48 28.77 -6.50
CA LYS A 174 -9.78 29.59 -7.50
C LYS A 174 -8.66 30.40 -6.84
N ASN A 175 -8.94 30.96 -5.67
CA ASN A 175 -7.98 31.72 -4.88
C ASN A 175 -6.85 30.84 -4.33
N PHE A 176 -7.15 29.59 -3.97
CA PHE A 176 -6.18 28.60 -3.51
C PHE A 176 -5.22 28.20 -4.63
N VAL A 177 -5.72 27.91 -5.83
CA VAL A 177 -4.88 27.69 -7.02
C VAL A 177 -3.96 28.90 -7.27
N ALA A 178 -4.50 30.12 -7.21
CA ALA A 178 -3.70 31.32 -7.37
C ALA A 178 -2.65 31.52 -6.24
N LEU A 179 -2.95 31.05 -5.02
CA LEU A 179 -2.01 31.11 -3.89
C LEU A 179 -0.86 30.11 -4.10
N LEU A 180 -1.17 28.87 -4.51
CA LEU A 180 -0.17 27.86 -4.85
C LEU A 180 0.73 28.33 -5.99
N GLN A 181 0.15 28.97 -7.02
CA GLN A 181 0.93 29.58 -8.10
C GLN A 181 1.87 30.67 -7.57
N ALA A 182 1.40 31.56 -6.68
CA ALA A 182 2.25 32.60 -6.11
C ALA A 182 3.45 32.03 -5.32
N ILE A 183 3.25 30.89 -4.63
CA ILE A 183 4.34 30.16 -3.94
C ILE A 183 5.32 29.58 -4.97
N ARG A 184 4.82 28.97 -6.06
CA ARG A 184 5.68 28.47 -7.15
C ARG A 184 6.48 29.57 -7.83
N ASP A 185 5.88 30.73 -8.05
CA ASP A 185 6.57 31.90 -8.60
C ASP A 185 7.71 32.35 -7.67
N ALA A 186 7.47 32.33 -6.35
CA ALA A 186 8.51 32.64 -5.37
C ALA A 186 9.64 31.58 -5.36
N PHE A 187 9.31 30.29 -5.52
CA PHE A 187 10.30 29.22 -5.64
C PHE A 187 11.19 29.32 -6.88
N ALA A 188 10.69 29.90 -7.98
CA ALA A 188 11.47 30.05 -9.21
C ALA A 188 12.73 30.91 -9.03
N SER A 189 12.79 31.73 -7.97
CA SER A 189 13.95 32.56 -7.64
C SER A 189 15.01 31.86 -6.76
N LEU A 190 14.73 30.63 -6.29
CA LEU A 190 15.59 29.93 -5.36
C LEU A 190 16.77 29.24 -6.08
N PRO A 191 17.95 29.16 -5.42
CA PRO A 191 19.12 28.48 -6.00
C PRO A 191 19.02 26.93 -5.92
N PHE A 192 17.90 26.40 -5.46
CA PHE A 192 17.62 24.97 -5.34
C PHE A 192 16.16 24.68 -5.66
N GLN A 193 15.87 23.42 -5.99
CA GLN A 193 14.51 22.98 -6.28
C GLN A 193 13.76 22.68 -4.97
N ALA A 194 12.97 23.64 -4.51
CA ALA A 194 12.06 23.46 -3.38
C ALA A 194 10.78 22.69 -3.80
N GLU A 195 10.22 21.91 -2.89
CA GLU A 195 8.93 21.24 -3.12
C GLU A 195 7.75 22.03 -2.54
N LEU A 196 6.57 21.83 -3.13
CA LEU A 196 5.29 22.30 -2.63
C LEU A 196 4.36 21.09 -2.47
N SER A 197 3.78 20.91 -1.29
CA SER A 197 2.72 19.94 -1.06
C SER A 197 1.48 20.61 -0.48
N VAL A 198 0.39 19.86 -0.46
CA VAL A 198 -0.84 20.26 0.24
C VAL A 198 -1.39 19.07 1.00
N ALA A 199 -1.95 19.29 2.19
CA ALA A 199 -2.86 18.32 2.79
C ALA A 199 -4.23 18.44 2.12
N SER A 200 -4.84 17.30 1.76
CA SER A 200 -6.07 17.28 0.97
C SER A 200 -7.16 16.41 1.61
N PRO A 201 -8.44 16.78 1.52
CA PRO A 201 -9.52 16.10 2.23
C PRO A 201 -9.91 14.77 1.57
N ALA A 202 -10.32 13.79 2.39
CA ALA A 202 -10.93 12.54 1.92
C ALA A 202 -12.47 12.52 1.98
N GLY A 203 -13.10 13.56 2.54
CA GLY A 203 -14.56 13.73 2.57
C GLY A 203 -15.10 14.30 1.24
N PRO A 204 -16.06 13.63 0.56
CA PRO A 204 -16.62 14.08 -0.71
C PRO A 204 -17.18 15.50 -0.69
N GLU A 205 -17.79 15.93 0.41
CA GLU A 205 -18.31 17.28 0.59
C GLU A 205 -17.22 18.37 0.49
N ASN A 206 -15.97 18.02 0.75
CA ASN A 206 -14.85 18.95 0.74
C ASN A 206 -14.11 18.88 -0.60
N TYR A 207 -13.76 17.67 -1.07
CA TYR A 207 -13.01 17.53 -2.33
C TYR A 207 -13.87 17.74 -3.58
N VAL A 208 -15.21 17.74 -3.49
CA VAL A 208 -16.06 18.08 -4.65
C VAL A 208 -15.80 19.49 -5.19
N HIS A 209 -15.26 20.37 -4.34
CA HIS A 209 -14.90 21.74 -4.71
C HIS A 209 -13.47 21.86 -5.27
N TRP A 210 -12.69 20.77 -5.31
CA TRP A 210 -11.30 20.81 -5.75
C TRP A 210 -11.16 20.89 -7.27
N ASP A 211 -10.30 21.81 -7.72
CA ASP A 211 -9.77 21.81 -9.08
C ASP A 211 -8.56 20.86 -9.13
N PHE A 212 -8.83 19.56 -9.28
CA PHE A 212 -7.78 18.54 -9.24
C PHE A 212 -6.65 18.78 -10.26
N PRO A 213 -6.91 19.09 -11.54
CA PRO A 213 -5.84 19.35 -12.49
C PRO A 213 -4.99 20.56 -12.12
N ALA A 214 -5.61 21.66 -11.68
CA ALA A 214 -4.86 22.86 -11.33
C ALA A 214 -4.03 22.66 -10.05
N VAL A 215 -4.64 22.12 -8.99
CA VAL A 215 -3.92 21.88 -7.72
C VAL A 215 -2.82 20.84 -7.90
N CYS A 216 -3.14 19.65 -8.44
CA CYS A 216 -2.16 18.59 -8.64
C CYS A 216 -1.11 18.93 -9.71
N GLY A 217 -1.40 19.85 -10.64
CA GLY A 217 -0.42 20.42 -11.56
C GLY A 217 0.60 21.32 -10.86
N LEU A 218 0.19 22.01 -9.80
CA LEU A 218 1.03 22.95 -9.06
C LEU A 218 1.77 22.35 -7.89
N VAL A 219 1.46 21.14 -7.42
CA VAL A 219 2.13 20.52 -6.25
C VAL A 219 3.01 19.33 -6.66
N ASP A 220 4.04 19.04 -5.87
CA ASP A 220 4.90 17.85 -6.00
C ASP A 220 4.21 16.60 -5.49
N HIS A 221 3.30 16.75 -4.51
CA HIS A 221 2.36 15.73 -4.07
C HIS A 221 1.21 16.33 -3.26
N VAL A 222 0.13 15.57 -3.15
CA VAL A 222 -0.96 15.80 -2.20
C VAL A 222 -0.85 14.77 -1.07
N ASN A 223 -0.95 15.23 0.17
CA ASN A 223 -1.07 14.41 1.36
C ASN A 223 -2.57 14.19 1.63
N LEU A 224 -3.14 13.14 1.04
CA LEU A 224 -4.55 12.81 1.21
C LEU A 224 -4.80 12.39 2.66
N MET A 225 -5.60 13.17 3.38
CA MET A 225 -6.01 12.92 4.77
C MET A 225 -7.04 11.79 4.83
N ALA A 226 -6.55 10.57 4.55
CA ALA A 226 -7.30 9.32 4.47
C ALA A 226 -7.64 8.77 5.87
N TYR A 227 -8.17 9.63 6.71
CA TYR A 227 -8.57 9.41 8.08
C TYR A 227 -9.67 10.41 8.46
N ASP A 228 -10.17 10.35 9.69
CA ASP A 228 -11.24 11.22 10.18
C ASP A 228 -12.54 11.13 9.34
N LEU A 229 -12.79 9.97 8.74
CA LEU A 229 -14.03 9.70 8.02
C LEU A 229 -15.25 9.61 8.98
N ALA A 230 -14.99 9.28 10.25
CA ALA A 230 -15.99 9.20 11.29
C ALA A 230 -15.42 9.66 12.64
N GLY A 231 -16.23 10.33 13.46
CA GLY A 231 -15.81 10.88 14.73
C GLY A 231 -16.99 11.35 15.59
N SER A 232 -16.72 12.23 16.56
CA SER A 232 -17.76 12.76 17.46
C SER A 232 -18.86 13.55 16.75
N TRP A 233 -18.60 14.01 15.53
CA TRP A 233 -19.55 14.68 14.64
C TRP A 233 -20.43 13.74 13.82
N SER A 234 -20.16 12.43 13.83
CA SER A 234 -20.95 11.44 13.12
C SER A 234 -22.31 11.21 13.81
N GLU A 235 -23.30 10.74 13.05
CA GLU A 235 -24.62 10.39 13.59
C GLU A 235 -24.60 9.05 14.35
N TYR A 236 -23.74 8.13 13.92
CA TYR A 236 -23.52 6.82 14.53
C TYR A 236 -22.04 6.47 14.51
N THR A 237 -21.67 5.46 15.29
CA THR A 237 -20.31 4.90 15.26
C THR A 237 -19.98 4.32 13.90
N ASP A 238 -18.79 4.62 13.39
CA ASP A 238 -18.35 4.16 12.07
C ASP A 238 -16.80 4.10 12.02
N TYR A 239 -16.26 3.64 10.91
CA TYR A 239 -14.84 3.57 10.64
C TYR A 239 -14.26 4.94 10.32
N GLN A 240 -13.21 5.36 11.03
CA GLN A 240 -12.53 6.62 10.73
C GLN A 240 -11.58 6.53 9.53
N ASN A 241 -11.22 5.33 9.07
CA ASN A 241 -10.16 5.12 8.09
C ASN A 241 -10.35 3.82 7.26
N ASN A 242 -11.59 3.47 6.93
CA ASN A 242 -11.86 2.34 6.07
C ASN A 242 -11.32 2.54 4.66
N LEU A 243 -10.60 1.53 4.17
CA LEU A 243 -10.06 1.53 2.80
C LEU A 243 -11.19 1.46 1.79
N TYR A 244 -12.18 0.59 2.00
CA TYR A 244 -13.29 0.37 1.08
C TYR A 244 -14.63 0.69 1.74
N ALA A 245 -15.62 1.05 0.92
CA ALA A 245 -16.99 1.23 1.38
C ALA A 245 -17.54 -0.10 1.91
N ASP A 246 -18.34 -0.06 2.98
CA ASP A 246 -19.00 -1.25 3.49
C ASP A 246 -20.25 -1.56 2.65
N PRO A 247 -20.34 -2.72 1.98
CA PRO A 247 -21.55 -3.11 1.26
C PRO A 247 -22.78 -3.26 2.18
N SER A 248 -22.55 -3.45 3.48
CA SER A 248 -23.60 -3.53 4.50
C SER A 248 -23.77 -2.25 5.31
N HIS A 249 -23.20 -1.12 4.86
CA HIS A 249 -23.36 0.15 5.57
C HIS A 249 -24.84 0.55 5.65
N PRO A 250 -25.32 1.09 6.79
CA PRO A 250 -26.65 1.68 6.86
C PRO A 250 -26.83 2.85 5.87
N SER A 251 -28.08 3.29 5.68
CA SER A 251 -28.36 4.52 4.94
C SER A 251 -27.70 5.72 5.63
N GLY A 252 -26.99 6.56 4.87
CA GLY A 252 -26.33 7.76 5.39
C GLY A 252 -25.07 8.10 4.61
N LYS A 253 -24.21 8.94 5.20
CA LYS A 253 -22.91 9.31 4.64
C LYS A 253 -21.99 8.07 4.65
N GLN A 254 -21.55 7.66 3.46
CA GLN A 254 -20.69 6.50 3.27
C GLN A 254 -19.36 6.97 2.69
N TYR A 255 -18.32 6.94 3.50
CA TYR A 255 -16.98 7.34 3.07
C TYR A 255 -16.09 6.12 2.88
N SER A 256 -15.10 6.24 2.01
CA SER A 256 -14.01 5.28 1.89
C SER A 256 -12.80 5.92 1.23
N ILE A 257 -11.61 5.51 1.68
CA ILE A 257 -10.35 6.03 1.16
C ILE A 257 -10.18 5.71 -0.33
N ASP A 258 -10.55 4.49 -0.75
CA ASP A 258 -10.48 4.06 -2.15
C ASP A 258 -11.32 4.97 -3.05
N LYS A 259 -12.56 5.30 -2.65
CA LYS A 259 -13.41 6.22 -3.41
C LYS A 259 -12.78 7.60 -3.54
N ALA A 260 -12.25 8.16 -2.46
CA ALA A 260 -11.55 9.44 -2.50
C ALA A 260 -10.35 9.39 -3.47
N VAL A 261 -9.49 8.37 -3.37
CA VAL A 261 -8.35 8.20 -4.28
C VAL A 261 -8.80 8.08 -5.74
N GLN A 262 -9.83 7.27 -6.03
CA GLN A 262 -10.34 7.12 -7.39
C GLN A 262 -10.92 8.43 -7.93
N ASP A 263 -11.60 9.23 -7.10
CA ASP A 263 -12.15 10.53 -7.51
C ASP A 263 -11.04 11.54 -7.84
N TYR A 264 -9.94 11.57 -7.06
CA TYR A 264 -8.78 12.40 -7.37
C TYR A 264 -8.15 12.01 -8.71
N ILE A 265 -7.99 10.70 -8.95
CA ILE A 265 -7.43 10.17 -10.21
C ILE A 265 -8.35 10.49 -11.39
N ALA A 266 -9.65 10.23 -11.25
CA ALA A 266 -10.65 10.55 -12.27
C ALA A 266 -10.75 12.06 -12.54
N GLY A 267 -10.52 12.88 -11.51
CA GLY A 267 -10.43 14.33 -11.61
C GLY A 267 -9.17 14.85 -12.30
N GLY A 268 -8.17 14.00 -12.55
CA GLY A 268 -6.93 14.36 -13.25
C GLY A 268 -5.69 14.49 -12.37
N CYS A 269 -5.76 14.13 -11.09
CA CYS A 269 -4.59 14.05 -10.23
C CYS A 269 -3.81 12.75 -10.50
N ALA A 270 -2.54 12.85 -10.90
CA ALA A 270 -1.72 11.67 -11.17
C ALA A 270 -1.54 10.82 -9.90
N SER A 271 -1.69 9.50 -10.01
CA SER A 271 -1.69 8.60 -8.85
C SER A 271 -0.35 8.56 -8.10
N ASP A 272 0.76 8.81 -8.79
CA ASP A 272 2.10 8.91 -8.21
C ASP A 272 2.33 10.23 -7.42
N LYS A 273 1.42 11.19 -7.52
CA LYS A 273 1.39 12.40 -6.69
C LYS A 273 0.54 12.25 -5.42
N ILE A 274 -0.24 11.19 -5.28
CA ILE A 274 -1.13 11.01 -4.13
C ILE A 274 -0.40 10.23 -3.03
N VAL A 275 -0.10 10.88 -1.91
CA VAL A 275 0.41 10.26 -0.69
C VAL A 275 -0.78 9.95 0.22
N MET A 276 -1.04 8.67 0.46
CA MET A 276 -2.14 8.24 1.32
C MET A 276 -1.77 8.41 2.79
N GLY A 277 -2.54 9.23 3.50
CA GLY A 277 -2.43 9.43 4.94
C GLY A 277 -2.81 8.18 5.73
N ILE A 278 -2.13 7.97 6.86
CA ILE A 278 -2.37 6.85 7.77
C ILE A 278 -2.50 7.41 9.18
N PRO A 279 -3.64 7.21 9.88
CA PRO A 279 -3.80 7.72 11.23
C PRO A 279 -2.99 6.88 12.22
N LEU A 280 -2.17 7.54 13.03
CA LEU A 280 -1.49 6.95 14.19
C LEU A 280 -2.30 7.19 15.48
N TYR A 281 -3.63 7.20 15.37
CA TYR A 281 -4.57 7.34 16.46
C TYR A 281 -5.90 6.62 16.17
N GLY A 282 -6.69 6.42 17.23
CA GLY A 282 -8.06 5.92 17.22
C GLY A 282 -9.07 7.04 17.49
N ARG A 283 -10.28 6.93 16.93
CA ARG A 283 -11.45 7.74 17.29
C ARG A 283 -12.45 6.90 18.06
N SER A 284 -12.80 7.34 19.27
CA SER A 284 -13.69 6.61 20.17
C SER A 284 -15.08 7.21 20.28
N PHE A 285 -16.03 6.34 20.59
CA PHE A 285 -17.44 6.62 20.74
C PHE A 285 -17.92 5.95 22.03
N GLU A 286 -18.58 6.69 22.92
CA GLU A 286 -18.99 6.22 24.25
C GLU A 286 -20.49 5.84 24.26
N GLY A 287 -20.92 5.00 25.22
CA GLY A 287 -22.34 4.66 25.40
C GLY A 287 -22.99 3.89 24.23
N THR A 288 -22.20 3.32 23.33
CA THR A 288 -22.67 2.64 22.11
C THR A 288 -22.87 1.13 22.32
N ALA A 289 -23.64 0.47 21.46
CA ALA A 289 -23.79 -0.99 21.43
C ALA A 289 -22.80 -1.68 20.46
N GLY A 290 -22.03 -0.93 19.67
CA GLY A 290 -21.09 -1.46 18.69
C GLY A 290 -21.05 -0.61 17.42
N LEU A 291 -20.55 -1.17 16.32
CA LEU A 291 -20.48 -0.51 15.01
C LEU A 291 -21.90 -0.18 14.46
N TYR A 292 -22.02 0.96 13.78
CA TYR A 292 -23.28 1.49 13.23
C TYR A 292 -24.41 1.70 14.26
N GLN A 293 -24.04 2.01 15.50
CA GLN A 293 -25.00 2.26 16.57
C GLN A 293 -24.93 3.72 17.05
N PRO A 294 -26.00 4.25 17.66
CA PRO A 294 -25.97 5.54 18.35
C PRO A 294 -24.92 5.54 19.47
N PHE A 295 -24.40 6.73 19.77
CA PHE A 295 -23.37 6.92 20.79
C PHE A 295 -23.57 8.26 21.53
N ALA A 296 -22.92 8.38 22.69
CA ALA A 296 -22.73 9.64 23.38
C ALA A 296 -21.37 10.25 22.97
N PRO A 297 -21.29 11.57 22.71
CA PRO A 297 -20.04 12.24 22.40
C PRO A 297 -18.95 11.88 23.42
N PRO A 298 -17.73 11.56 22.97
CA PRO A 298 -16.67 11.14 23.86
C PRO A 298 -16.27 12.28 24.79
N THR A 299 -15.92 11.92 26.02
CA THR A 299 -15.58 12.89 27.09
C THR A 299 -14.09 12.92 27.42
N ALA A 300 -13.30 12.00 26.86
CA ALA A 300 -11.87 11.90 27.11
C ALA A 300 -11.09 11.49 25.86
N GLY A 301 -9.80 11.82 25.84
CA GLY A 301 -8.80 11.37 24.89
C GLY A 301 -7.46 11.12 25.59
N SER A 302 -6.41 10.81 24.83
CA SER A 302 -5.07 10.55 25.41
C SER A 302 -4.48 11.74 26.15
N TRP A 303 -4.77 12.94 25.66
CA TRP A 303 -4.10 14.17 26.09
C TRP A 303 -5.05 15.31 26.42
N VAL A 304 -6.30 15.25 25.97
CA VAL A 304 -7.29 16.31 26.16
C VAL A 304 -8.62 15.69 26.59
N SER A 305 -9.28 16.28 27.58
CA SER A 305 -10.57 15.83 28.10
C SER A 305 -11.76 16.58 27.49
N GLY A 306 -11.57 17.32 26.39
CA GLY A 306 -12.59 18.18 25.80
C GLY A 306 -12.15 18.76 24.45
N GLY A 307 -13.06 19.45 23.77
CA GLY A 307 -12.82 20.02 22.44
C GLY A 307 -12.45 18.96 21.39
N ASP A 308 -11.69 19.37 20.38
CA ASP A 308 -11.32 18.52 19.23
C ASP A 308 -10.47 17.29 19.60
N GLY A 309 -9.85 17.30 20.79
CA GLY A 309 -9.06 16.18 21.29
C GLY A 309 -9.87 15.10 22.04
N ALA A 310 -11.13 15.37 22.36
CA ALA A 310 -11.99 14.37 22.98
C ALA A 310 -12.30 13.24 21.99
N GLY A 311 -12.16 12.00 22.46
CA GLY A 311 -12.30 10.80 21.65
C GLY A 311 -11.09 10.43 20.80
N VAL A 312 -10.00 11.21 20.85
CA VAL A 312 -8.76 10.89 20.13
C VAL A 312 -7.79 10.14 21.05
N TRP A 313 -7.43 8.92 20.65
CA TRP A 313 -6.54 8.06 21.41
C TRP A 313 -5.28 7.71 20.61
N ASP A 314 -4.09 7.97 21.13
CA ASP A 314 -2.85 7.61 20.47
C ASP A 314 -2.82 6.11 20.17
N TYR A 315 -2.37 5.74 18.97
CA TYR A 315 -2.35 4.34 18.56
C TYR A 315 -1.52 3.44 19.51
N LYS A 316 -0.47 3.99 20.13
CA LYS A 316 0.45 3.26 21.05
C LYS A 316 -0.22 2.73 22.33
N ILE A 317 -1.40 3.22 22.69
CA ILE A 317 -2.16 2.77 23.88
C ILE A 317 -3.44 1.99 23.50
N LEU A 318 -3.61 1.68 22.22
CA LEU A 318 -4.72 0.87 21.73
C LEU A 318 -4.26 -0.60 21.55
N PRO A 319 -5.10 -1.60 21.88
CA PRO A 319 -6.45 -1.44 22.40
C PRO A 319 -6.44 -1.06 23.88
N ARG A 320 -7.47 -0.36 24.35
CA ARG A 320 -7.60 0.00 25.77
C ARG A 320 -7.93 -1.25 26.60
N PRO A 321 -7.56 -1.30 27.89
CA PRO A 321 -7.85 -2.44 28.76
C PRO A 321 -9.32 -2.88 28.71
N GLY A 322 -9.53 -4.19 28.55
CA GLY A 322 -10.86 -4.80 28.46
C GLY A 322 -11.59 -4.65 27.13
N ALA A 323 -10.99 -3.97 26.13
CA ALA A 323 -11.53 -3.93 24.77
C ALA A 323 -11.05 -5.13 23.95
N THR A 324 -11.95 -5.70 23.16
CA THR A 324 -11.64 -6.74 22.17
C THR A 324 -11.42 -6.08 20.82
N GLU A 325 -10.40 -6.50 20.07
CA GLU A 325 -10.11 -6.01 18.72
C GLU A 325 -10.87 -6.81 17.66
N TYR A 326 -11.32 -6.12 16.63
CA TYR A 326 -12.05 -6.67 15.49
C TYR A 326 -11.46 -6.11 14.20
N TYR A 327 -11.29 -6.99 13.22
CA TYR A 327 -10.89 -6.61 11.87
C TYR A 327 -12.02 -6.92 10.90
N ASP A 328 -12.47 -5.90 10.16
CA ASP A 328 -13.39 -6.12 9.06
C ASP A 328 -12.63 -6.10 7.73
N ALA A 329 -12.36 -7.30 7.23
CA ALA A 329 -11.70 -7.53 5.96
C ALA A 329 -12.50 -7.05 4.73
N LYS A 330 -13.81 -6.77 4.86
CA LYS A 330 -14.62 -6.20 3.76
C LYS A 330 -14.19 -4.76 3.47
N VAL A 331 -13.99 -3.98 4.53
CA VAL A 331 -13.70 -2.55 4.47
C VAL A 331 -12.23 -2.23 4.67
N GLY A 332 -11.42 -3.20 5.13
CA GLY A 332 -10.00 -3.03 5.38
C GLY A 332 -9.69 -2.14 6.58
N ALA A 333 -10.57 -2.11 7.59
CA ALA A 333 -10.40 -1.32 8.81
C ALA A 333 -10.59 -2.16 10.08
N GLY A 334 -10.05 -1.64 11.18
CA GLY A 334 -10.16 -2.21 12.51
C GLY A 334 -11.03 -1.37 13.43
N TYR A 335 -11.49 -2.01 14.50
CA TYR A 335 -12.00 -1.31 15.67
C TYR A 335 -11.75 -2.15 16.92
N SER A 336 -11.82 -1.53 18.08
CA SER A 336 -11.90 -2.23 19.35
C SER A 336 -13.20 -1.88 20.07
N TYR A 337 -13.80 -2.85 20.76
CA TYR A 337 -15.02 -2.63 21.54
C TYR A 337 -14.93 -3.26 22.92
N ASN A 338 -15.28 -2.50 23.96
CA ASN A 338 -15.42 -3.00 25.32
C ASN A 338 -16.92 -3.04 25.68
N PRO A 339 -17.52 -4.23 25.86
CA PRO A 339 -18.96 -4.35 26.15
C PRO A 339 -19.33 -3.87 27.56
N ASN A 340 -18.39 -3.88 28.52
CA ASN A 340 -18.65 -3.44 29.90
C ASN A 340 -18.69 -1.93 30.00
N THR A 341 -17.75 -1.24 29.36
CA THR A 341 -17.72 0.24 29.35
C THR A 341 -18.51 0.83 28.20
N ARG A 342 -19.00 0.00 27.26
CA ARG A 342 -19.72 0.42 26.04
C ARG A 342 -18.95 1.44 25.21
N VAL A 343 -17.64 1.24 25.07
CA VAL A 343 -16.80 2.11 24.26
C VAL A 343 -16.32 1.39 23.02
N PHE A 344 -16.62 1.99 21.87
CA PHE A 344 -16.12 1.62 20.56
C PHE A 344 -14.95 2.55 20.21
N THR A 345 -13.91 2.03 19.56
CA THR A 345 -12.79 2.83 19.05
C THR A 345 -12.42 2.36 17.68
N SER A 346 -12.73 3.15 16.66
CA SER A 346 -12.25 2.91 15.30
C SER A 346 -10.76 3.23 15.22
N ARG A 347 -9.99 2.36 14.57
CA ARG A 347 -8.54 2.50 14.47
C ARG A 347 -8.04 1.71 13.26
N MET A 348 -6.84 2.01 12.77
CA MET A 348 -6.22 1.13 11.80
C MET A 348 -5.92 -0.24 12.43
N GLU A 349 -6.36 -1.32 11.77
CA GLU A 349 -5.94 -2.67 12.15
C GLU A 349 -4.53 -2.91 11.65
N ALA A 350 -3.61 -3.14 12.58
CA ALA A 350 -2.22 -3.27 12.24
C ALA A 350 -1.77 -4.73 12.21
N PHE A 351 -2.49 -5.72 12.74
CA PHE A 351 -1.88 -7.05 12.91
C PHE A 351 -1.34 -7.66 11.59
N TYR A 352 -2.13 -7.60 10.51
CA TYR A 352 -1.71 -8.13 9.20
C TYR A 352 -0.66 -7.25 8.50
N LEU A 353 -0.83 -5.93 8.60
CA LEU A 353 0.04 -4.92 7.97
C LEU A 353 1.30 -4.58 8.78
N LYS A 354 1.39 -5.01 10.04
CA LYS A 354 2.49 -4.74 10.98
C LYS A 354 3.33 -5.99 11.24
N PHE A 355 2.71 -7.16 11.25
CA PHE A 355 3.42 -8.41 11.57
C PHE A 355 3.50 -9.36 10.38
N VAL A 356 2.42 -9.63 9.65
CA VAL A 356 2.45 -10.70 8.63
C VAL A 356 3.08 -10.22 7.32
N VAL A 357 2.53 -9.15 6.73
CA VAL A 357 3.03 -8.62 5.45
C VAL A 357 4.45 -8.06 5.59
N PRO A 358 4.78 -7.22 6.59
CA PRO A 358 6.15 -6.73 6.74
C PRO A 358 7.13 -7.81 7.14
N SER A 359 6.78 -8.80 7.98
CA SER A 359 7.76 -9.85 8.31
C SER A 359 8.02 -10.75 7.11
N LYS A 360 6.99 -11.03 6.31
CA LYS A 360 7.12 -11.78 5.05
C LYS A 360 7.94 -10.99 4.03
N ASP A 361 7.62 -9.71 3.80
CA ASP A 361 8.35 -8.87 2.85
C ASP A 361 9.78 -8.57 3.35
N TYR A 362 9.98 -8.32 4.65
CA TYR A 362 11.30 -8.19 5.26
C TYR A 362 12.12 -9.47 5.08
N ALA A 363 11.55 -10.63 5.41
CA ALA A 363 12.24 -11.90 5.22
C ALA A 363 12.61 -12.14 3.74
N LEU A 364 11.66 -11.91 2.83
CA LEU A 364 11.83 -12.21 1.41
C LEU A 364 12.68 -11.21 0.64
N THR A 365 12.66 -9.92 1.00
CA THR A 365 13.30 -8.89 0.14
C THR A 365 14.20 -7.91 0.89
N GLU A 366 14.07 -7.76 2.22
CA GLU A 366 14.69 -6.65 2.95
C GLU A 366 15.56 -7.05 4.16
N CYS A 367 15.80 -8.34 4.37
CA CYS A 367 16.41 -8.86 5.60
C CYS A 367 17.79 -8.24 5.80
N MET A 368 18.02 -7.68 7.00
CA MET A 368 19.25 -6.98 7.43
C MET A 368 19.71 -5.81 6.51
N GLY A 369 18.88 -5.38 5.55
CA GLY A 369 19.22 -4.32 4.61
C GLY A 369 20.38 -4.67 3.66
N GLY A 370 20.99 -3.64 3.07
CA GLY A 370 22.16 -3.78 2.19
C GLY A 370 21.86 -3.84 0.69
N PRO A 371 22.87 -4.13 -0.15
CA PRO A 371 22.74 -4.12 -1.61
C PRO A 371 21.75 -5.18 -2.09
N ARG A 372 21.04 -4.88 -3.19
CA ARG A 372 19.97 -5.74 -3.75
C ARG A 372 20.29 -6.28 -5.16
N PRO A 373 21.30 -7.16 -5.32
CA PRO A 373 21.78 -7.56 -6.65
C PRO A 373 20.91 -8.61 -7.37
N PHE A 374 20.05 -9.34 -6.64
CA PHE A 374 19.30 -10.48 -7.19
C PHE A 374 17.80 -10.26 -7.16
N GLN A 375 17.09 -10.73 -8.19
CA GLN A 375 15.63 -10.78 -8.20
C GLN A 375 15.12 -12.10 -7.64
N LEU A 376 13.96 -12.08 -7.00
CA LEU A 376 13.29 -13.27 -6.44
C LEU A 376 13.05 -14.36 -7.50
N ARG A 377 12.71 -13.98 -8.74
CA ARG A 377 12.58 -14.92 -9.87
C ARG A 377 13.86 -15.72 -10.14
N HIS A 378 15.05 -15.13 -9.96
CA HIS A 378 16.31 -15.81 -10.24
C HIS A 378 16.52 -16.98 -9.27
N LEU A 379 16.22 -16.73 -7.99
CA LEU A 379 16.29 -17.76 -6.95
C LEU A 379 15.29 -18.90 -7.20
N MET A 380 14.04 -18.54 -7.50
CA MET A 380 12.98 -19.52 -7.78
C MET A 380 13.32 -20.37 -9.02
N ASN A 381 13.71 -19.73 -10.12
CA ASN A 381 14.07 -20.43 -11.35
C ASN A 381 15.33 -21.29 -11.17
N ALA A 382 16.31 -20.84 -10.39
CA ALA A 382 17.50 -21.64 -10.09
C ALA A 382 17.13 -22.92 -9.33
N HIS A 383 16.31 -22.82 -8.27
CA HIS A 383 15.82 -24.00 -7.56
C HIS A 383 15.03 -24.95 -8.47
N LYS A 384 14.10 -24.42 -9.27
CA LYS A 384 13.29 -25.24 -10.18
C LYS A 384 14.13 -25.91 -11.28
N GLY A 385 15.09 -25.19 -11.85
CA GLY A 385 15.98 -25.71 -12.90
C GLY A 385 17.02 -26.70 -12.42
N THR A 386 17.43 -26.61 -11.16
CA THR A 386 18.44 -27.52 -10.57
C THR A 386 17.82 -28.78 -9.97
N THR A 387 16.50 -28.90 -9.90
CA THR A 387 15.82 -30.04 -9.24
C THR A 387 16.20 -31.39 -9.88
N ILE A 388 16.22 -31.51 -11.21
CA ILE A 388 16.60 -32.76 -11.90
C ILE A 388 18.07 -33.14 -11.58
N PRO A 389 19.06 -32.24 -11.80
CA PRO A 389 20.45 -32.51 -11.42
C PRO A 389 20.63 -32.90 -9.95
N VAL A 390 19.94 -32.21 -9.03
CA VAL A 390 20.03 -32.50 -7.59
C VAL A 390 19.51 -33.89 -7.28
N TYR A 391 18.37 -34.31 -7.85
CA TYR A 391 17.86 -35.66 -7.60
C TYR A 391 18.69 -36.75 -8.24
N LEU A 392 19.22 -36.56 -9.45
CA LEU A 392 20.15 -37.51 -10.06
C LEU A 392 21.42 -37.66 -9.21
N LEU A 393 21.94 -36.55 -8.68
CA LEU A 393 23.07 -36.58 -7.76
C LEU A 393 22.73 -37.34 -6.47
N LEU A 394 21.56 -37.09 -5.86
CA LEU A 394 21.13 -37.82 -4.68
C LEU A 394 20.96 -39.32 -4.95
N MET A 395 20.34 -39.71 -6.08
CA MET A 395 20.18 -41.11 -6.46
C MET A 395 21.54 -41.80 -6.64
N TYR A 396 22.51 -41.11 -7.23
CA TYR A 396 23.88 -41.58 -7.35
C TYR A 396 24.59 -41.71 -6.00
N LEU A 397 24.52 -40.68 -5.15
CA LEU A 397 25.21 -40.65 -3.85
C LEU A 397 24.69 -41.70 -2.86
N TYR A 398 23.40 -42.03 -2.93
CA TYR A 398 22.76 -43.01 -2.05
C TYR A 398 22.52 -44.36 -2.74
N ASP A 399 22.99 -44.54 -3.97
CA ASP A 399 22.77 -45.74 -4.79
C ASP A 399 21.31 -46.23 -4.79
N ASN A 400 20.37 -45.28 -4.95
CA ASN A 400 18.94 -45.57 -4.93
C ASN A 400 18.30 -45.25 -6.29
N TRP A 401 18.19 -46.31 -7.10
CA TRP A 401 17.56 -46.29 -8.43
C TRP A 401 16.19 -46.99 -8.42
N SER A 402 15.51 -46.97 -7.27
CA SER A 402 14.20 -47.60 -7.12
C SER A 402 13.10 -46.85 -7.91
N VAL A 403 11.98 -47.54 -8.16
CA VAL A 403 10.82 -46.94 -8.83
C VAL A 403 10.35 -45.65 -8.11
N PRO A 404 10.20 -45.60 -6.77
CA PRO A 404 9.84 -44.35 -6.08
C PRO A 404 10.82 -43.20 -6.33
N ALA A 405 12.13 -43.48 -6.45
CA ALA A 405 13.15 -42.48 -6.71
C ALA A 405 13.00 -41.86 -8.11
N PHE A 406 12.73 -42.70 -9.13
CA PHE A 406 12.41 -42.21 -10.47
C PHE A 406 11.09 -41.44 -10.52
N VAL A 407 10.08 -41.85 -9.76
CA VAL A 407 8.79 -41.15 -9.71
C VAL A 407 8.92 -39.76 -9.10
N ILE A 408 9.68 -39.59 -8.00
CA ILE A 408 9.86 -38.25 -7.41
C ILE A 408 10.73 -37.35 -8.27
N LEU A 409 11.76 -37.90 -8.92
CA LEU A 409 12.55 -37.21 -9.95
C LEU A 409 11.64 -36.72 -11.08
N ALA A 410 10.78 -37.60 -11.61
CA ALA A 410 9.86 -37.26 -12.70
C ALA A 410 8.84 -36.21 -12.27
N ASN A 411 8.16 -36.40 -11.14
CA ASN A 411 7.13 -35.47 -10.68
C ASN A 411 7.73 -34.09 -10.40
N GLN A 412 8.71 -33.99 -9.49
CA GLN A 412 9.24 -32.68 -9.11
C GLN A 412 10.10 -32.05 -10.22
N GLY A 413 10.78 -32.86 -11.02
CA GLY A 413 11.52 -32.40 -12.21
C GLY A 413 10.60 -31.81 -13.28
N THR A 414 9.50 -32.49 -13.63
CA THR A 414 8.53 -31.98 -14.61
C THR A 414 7.86 -30.70 -14.13
N TYR A 415 7.54 -30.57 -12.84
CA TYR A 415 7.06 -29.32 -12.29
C TYR A 415 8.11 -28.21 -12.32
N GLY A 416 9.39 -28.52 -12.08
CA GLY A 416 10.51 -27.59 -12.26
C GLY A 416 10.59 -27.03 -13.68
N LEU A 417 10.49 -27.90 -14.69
CA LEU A 417 10.47 -27.51 -16.11
C LEU A 417 9.22 -26.69 -16.46
N ALA A 418 8.04 -27.14 -16.03
CA ALA A 418 6.79 -26.41 -16.24
C ALA A 418 6.84 -25.01 -15.63
N TRP A 419 7.47 -24.84 -14.46
CA TRP A 419 7.67 -23.55 -13.81
C TRP A 419 8.54 -22.62 -14.63
N ILE A 420 9.67 -23.10 -15.17
CA ILE A 420 10.55 -22.28 -16.01
C ILE A 420 9.81 -21.83 -17.27
N LEU A 421 9.08 -22.75 -17.92
CA LEU A 421 8.25 -22.40 -19.07
C LEU A 421 7.17 -21.37 -18.72
N LYS A 422 6.52 -21.54 -17.57
CA LYS A 422 5.54 -20.60 -17.02
C LYS A 422 6.13 -19.19 -16.88
N ASP A 423 7.34 -19.05 -16.32
CA ASP A 423 8.02 -17.76 -16.14
C ASP A 423 8.38 -17.10 -17.49
N GLN A 424 8.65 -17.89 -18.54
CA GLN A 424 8.94 -17.36 -19.87
C GLN A 424 7.67 -16.94 -20.64
N ILE A 425 6.62 -17.77 -20.60
CA ILE A 425 5.43 -17.59 -21.44
C ILE A 425 4.43 -16.61 -20.78
N PHE A 426 4.21 -16.76 -19.47
CA PHE A 426 3.27 -15.93 -18.71
C PHE A 426 3.85 -15.56 -17.33
N PRO A 427 4.88 -14.67 -17.31
CA PRO A 427 5.56 -14.24 -16.11
C PRO A 427 4.61 -13.52 -15.14
N ASP A 428 4.84 -13.75 -13.85
CA ASP A 428 4.21 -12.98 -12.79
C ASP A 428 5.10 -11.80 -12.40
N ARG A 429 4.52 -10.60 -12.38
CA ARG A 429 5.26 -9.37 -12.12
C ARG A 429 5.78 -9.28 -10.68
N THR A 430 5.14 -9.96 -9.73
CA THR A 430 5.55 -9.94 -8.32
C THR A 430 6.95 -10.53 -8.08
N TRP A 431 7.39 -11.45 -8.96
CA TRP A 431 8.71 -12.10 -8.83
C TRP A 431 9.88 -11.27 -9.36
N ASN A 432 9.64 -10.11 -9.97
CA ASN A 432 10.69 -9.20 -10.44
C ASN A 432 11.31 -8.34 -9.31
N THR A 433 10.91 -8.58 -8.06
CA THR A 433 11.36 -7.80 -6.90
C THR A 433 12.81 -8.13 -6.55
N TYR A 434 13.62 -7.08 -6.33
CA TYR A 434 15.03 -7.21 -5.93
C TYR A 434 15.17 -7.46 -4.43
N MET A 435 16.06 -8.38 -4.05
CA MET A 435 16.27 -8.87 -2.69
C MET A 435 17.65 -8.47 -2.15
N THR A 436 17.75 -8.23 -0.84
CA THR A 436 19.04 -8.12 -0.15
C THR A 436 19.81 -9.45 -0.17
N ILE A 437 21.13 -9.40 -0.01
CA ILE A 437 21.97 -10.62 0.07
C ILE A 437 21.50 -11.57 1.20
N PRO A 438 21.18 -11.09 2.43
CA PRO A 438 20.70 -11.97 3.49
C PRO A 438 19.35 -12.62 3.16
N SER A 439 18.40 -11.87 2.58
CA SER A 439 17.14 -12.43 2.09
C SER A 439 17.35 -13.49 1.01
N PHE A 440 18.31 -13.27 0.09
CA PHE A 440 18.66 -14.25 -0.94
C PHE A 440 19.21 -15.56 -0.33
N LEU A 441 20.13 -15.47 0.65
CA LEU A 441 20.68 -16.64 1.35
C LEU A 441 19.61 -17.41 2.15
N MET A 442 18.74 -16.70 2.87
CA MET A 442 17.61 -17.33 3.57
C MET A 442 16.64 -17.98 2.58
N GLY A 443 16.42 -17.33 1.45
CA GLY A 443 15.65 -17.87 0.34
C GLY A 443 16.23 -19.18 -0.19
N ILE A 444 17.56 -19.31 -0.36
CA ILE A 444 18.21 -20.57 -0.77
C ILE A 444 17.84 -21.70 0.20
N VAL A 445 17.86 -21.46 1.50
CA VAL A 445 17.49 -22.45 2.53
C VAL A 445 16.01 -22.81 2.42
N ALA A 446 15.13 -21.81 2.34
CA ALA A 446 13.69 -22.03 2.27
C ALA A 446 13.29 -22.81 1.00
N PHE A 447 13.80 -22.41 -0.18
CA PHE A 447 13.53 -23.12 -1.41
C PHE A 447 14.17 -24.51 -1.41
N GLY A 448 15.44 -24.66 -0.99
CA GLY A 448 16.11 -25.96 -0.90
C GLY A 448 15.40 -26.96 0.03
N THR A 449 14.71 -26.47 1.08
CA THR A 449 13.90 -27.33 1.97
C THR A 449 12.75 -28.02 1.22
N HIS A 450 12.30 -27.51 0.07
CA HIS A 450 11.29 -28.19 -0.77
C HIS A 450 11.79 -29.51 -1.39
N TRP A 451 13.10 -29.79 -1.38
CA TRP A 451 13.64 -31.09 -1.77
C TRP A 451 13.63 -32.13 -0.64
N CYS A 452 13.22 -31.77 0.58
CA CYS A 452 13.31 -32.66 1.74
C CYS A 452 12.56 -33.99 1.56
N GLY A 453 11.40 -33.98 0.89
CA GLY A 453 10.61 -35.19 0.62
C GLY A 453 11.38 -36.18 -0.26
N GLY A 454 11.93 -35.71 -1.39
CA GLY A 454 12.73 -36.55 -2.27
C GLY A 454 14.08 -36.94 -1.67
N PHE A 455 14.72 -36.05 -0.91
CA PHE A 455 15.93 -36.38 -0.15
C PHE A 455 15.68 -37.54 0.81
N LEU A 456 14.62 -37.48 1.62
CA LEU A 456 14.28 -38.53 2.59
C LEU A 456 13.91 -39.85 1.90
N LEU A 457 13.14 -39.79 0.81
CA LEU A 457 12.79 -40.96 0.02
C LEU A 457 14.05 -41.66 -0.51
N ILE A 458 14.96 -40.89 -1.13
CA ILE A 458 16.16 -41.40 -1.80
C ILE A 458 17.16 -41.90 -0.75
N SER A 459 17.51 -41.08 0.23
CA SER A 459 18.54 -41.41 1.23
C SER A 459 18.17 -42.57 2.15
N ARG A 460 16.87 -42.82 2.38
CA ARG A 460 16.39 -43.87 3.28
C ARG A 460 15.89 -45.12 2.56
N HIS A 461 16.03 -45.20 1.24
CA HIS A 461 15.51 -46.30 0.42
C HIS A 461 14.04 -46.61 0.73
N VAL A 462 13.21 -45.57 0.80
CA VAL A 462 11.80 -45.72 1.18
C VAL A 462 11.07 -46.60 0.15
N ALA A 463 10.59 -47.75 0.61
CA ALA A 463 9.68 -48.58 -0.16
C ALA A 463 8.26 -47.97 -0.10
N MET A 464 7.60 -47.86 -1.25
CA MET A 464 6.23 -47.38 -1.34
C MET A 464 5.34 -48.44 -1.97
N GLU A 465 4.15 -48.60 -1.41
CA GLU A 465 3.11 -49.42 -2.03
C GLU A 465 2.61 -48.77 -3.32
N SER A 466 2.30 -49.58 -4.32
CA SER A 466 1.94 -49.12 -5.67
C SER A 466 0.73 -48.18 -5.69
N TRP A 467 -0.24 -48.36 -4.79
CA TRP A 467 -1.40 -47.48 -4.70
C TRP A 467 -1.03 -46.09 -4.15
N VAL A 468 -0.07 -46.00 -3.22
CA VAL A 468 0.42 -44.70 -2.71
C VAL A 468 1.14 -43.95 -3.81
N LEU A 469 1.97 -44.65 -4.60
CA LEU A 469 2.62 -44.08 -5.79
C LEU A 469 1.58 -43.57 -6.79
N ALA A 470 0.55 -44.37 -7.08
CA ALA A 470 -0.53 -43.98 -7.99
C ALA A 470 -1.27 -42.72 -7.50
N VAL A 471 -1.57 -42.62 -6.20
CA VAL A 471 -2.17 -41.43 -5.60
C VAL A 471 -1.26 -40.22 -5.73
N CYS A 472 0.05 -40.36 -5.45
CA CYS A 472 1.00 -39.25 -5.54
C CYS A 472 1.14 -38.74 -6.98
N ILE A 473 1.21 -39.64 -7.96
CA ILE A 473 1.25 -39.29 -9.40
C ILE A 473 -0.03 -38.58 -9.82
N GLY A 474 -1.19 -39.11 -9.42
CA GLY A 474 -2.49 -38.49 -9.73
C GLY A 474 -2.63 -37.10 -9.13
N MET A 475 -2.23 -36.95 -7.86
CA MET A 475 -2.31 -35.68 -7.14
C MET A 475 -1.33 -34.64 -7.70
N HIS A 476 -0.10 -35.03 -8.04
CA HIS A 476 0.86 -34.18 -8.73
C HIS A 476 0.33 -33.70 -10.08
N THR A 477 -0.16 -34.63 -10.90
CA THR A 477 -0.65 -34.33 -12.25
C THR A 477 -1.86 -33.39 -12.20
N LEU A 478 -2.84 -33.69 -11.34
CA LEU A 478 -4.00 -32.83 -11.14
C LEU A 478 -3.58 -31.45 -10.64
N GLY A 479 -2.70 -31.40 -9.65
CA GLY A 479 -2.22 -30.14 -9.09
C GLY A 479 -1.51 -29.26 -10.11
N LEU A 480 -0.64 -29.86 -10.94
CA LEU A 480 0.06 -29.17 -12.01
C LEU A 480 -0.90 -28.60 -13.06
N VAL A 481 -1.91 -29.37 -13.48
CA VAL A 481 -2.95 -28.92 -14.41
C VAL A 481 -3.73 -27.74 -13.83
N LEU A 482 -4.20 -27.86 -12.59
CA LEU A 482 -4.97 -26.81 -11.93
C LEU A 482 -4.16 -25.51 -11.84
N MET A 483 -2.88 -25.59 -11.47
CA MET A 483 -1.99 -24.43 -11.38
C MET A 483 -1.74 -23.80 -12.76
N MET A 484 -1.25 -24.57 -13.73
CA MET A 484 -0.86 -24.06 -15.05
C MET A 484 -2.06 -23.46 -15.79
N CYS A 485 -3.18 -24.16 -15.82
CA CYS A 485 -4.36 -23.71 -16.55
C CYS A 485 -4.97 -22.45 -15.92
N THR A 486 -5.03 -22.39 -14.58
CA THR A 486 -5.56 -21.21 -13.88
C THR A 486 -4.69 -19.99 -14.11
N ASP A 487 -3.36 -20.11 -13.99
CA ASP A 487 -2.45 -18.99 -14.18
C ASP A 487 -2.40 -18.52 -15.64
N THR A 488 -2.47 -19.47 -16.59
CA THR A 488 -2.57 -19.17 -18.03
C THR A 488 -3.85 -18.37 -18.32
N GLN A 489 -5.01 -18.86 -17.84
CA GLN A 489 -6.29 -18.15 -18.01
C GLN A 489 -6.19 -16.73 -17.43
N LYS A 490 -5.70 -16.60 -16.20
CA LYS A 490 -5.59 -15.29 -15.52
C LYS A 490 -4.69 -14.35 -16.31
N TYR A 491 -3.51 -14.79 -16.75
CA TYR A 491 -2.56 -13.94 -17.47
C TYR A 491 -3.14 -13.38 -18.77
N PHE A 492 -3.69 -14.25 -19.63
CA PHE A 492 -4.18 -13.82 -20.93
C PHE A 492 -5.50 -13.05 -20.82
N LEU A 493 -6.41 -13.47 -19.94
CA LEU A 493 -7.69 -12.78 -19.79
C LEU A 493 -7.50 -11.37 -19.19
N MET A 494 -6.60 -11.19 -18.23
CA MET A 494 -6.32 -9.86 -17.66
C MET A 494 -5.69 -8.89 -18.67
N ARG A 495 -5.00 -9.39 -19.70
CA ARG A 495 -4.48 -8.56 -20.79
C ARG A 495 -5.57 -8.12 -21.77
N TYR A 496 -6.55 -8.97 -22.02
CA TYR A 496 -7.63 -8.69 -22.96
C TYR A 496 -8.78 -7.91 -22.32
N LYS A 497 -9.21 -8.33 -21.13
CA LYS A 497 -10.30 -7.73 -20.36
C LYS A 497 -9.90 -7.61 -18.89
N PRO A 498 -9.28 -6.49 -18.49
CA PRO A 498 -9.01 -6.21 -17.09
C PRO A 498 -10.33 -6.17 -16.31
N GLY A 499 -10.48 -7.00 -15.27
CA GLY A 499 -11.73 -7.10 -14.53
C GLY A 499 -11.85 -8.35 -13.66
N LEU A 500 -13.07 -8.64 -13.21
CA LEU A 500 -13.37 -9.86 -12.46
C LEU A 500 -13.35 -11.06 -13.41
N ILE A 501 -12.66 -12.12 -13.00
CA ILE A 501 -12.68 -13.41 -13.68
C ILE A 501 -13.54 -14.34 -12.83
N SER A 502 -14.79 -14.54 -13.23
CA SER A 502 -15.76 -15.38 -12.52
C SER A 502 -16.08 -16.69 -13.24
N GLU A 503 -15.36 -16.99 -14.33
CA GLU A 503 -15.60 -18.13 -15.22
C GLU A 503 -14.39 -19.06 -15.32
N GLY A 504 -14.56 -20.21 -15.98
CA GLY A 504 -13.50 -21.19 -16.21
C GLY A 504 -12.95 -21.80 -14.92
N TRP A 505 -11.63 -21.90 -14.82
CA TRP A 505 -10.94 -22.58 -13.71
C TRP A 505 -11.19 -21.95 -12.34
N VAL A 506 -11.59 -20.68 -12.30
CA VAL A 506 -11.84 -19.95 -11.05
C VAL A 506 -13.31 -19.86 -10.68
N LYS A 507 -14.24 -20.37 -11.51
CA LYS A 507 -15.69 -20.22 -11.30
C LYS A 507 -16.16 -20.71 -9.93
N TRP A 508 -15.68 -21.88 -9.52
CA TRP A 508 -16.13 -22.54 -8.28
C TRP A 508 -15.08 -22.53 -7.17
N CYS A 509 -13.84 -22.21 -7.47
CA CYS A 509 -12.77 -22.04 -6.51
C CYS A 509 -11.97 -20.81 -6.90
N ARG A 510 -11.93 -19.78 -6.06
CA ARG A 510 -11.20 -18.57 -6.42
C ARG A 510 -9.69 -18.72 -6.35
N ASN A 511 -9.17 -19.73 -5.63
CA ASN A 511 -7.75 -20.01 -5.49
C ASN A 511 -7.33 -21.38 -6.06
N THR A 512 -7.90 -21.77 -7.20
CA THR A 512 -7.57 -23.04 -7.90
C THR A 512 -6.08 -23.21 -8.16
N ASN A 513 -5.36 -22.13 -8.48
CA ASN A 513 -3.91 -22.20 -8.70
C ASN A 513 -3.14 -22.59 -7.44
N PHE A 514 -3.48 -21.97 -6.31
CA PHE A 514 -2.89 -22.28 -5.01
C PHE A 514 -3.28 -23.69 -4.53
N PHE A 515 -4.53 -24.10 -4.75
CA PHE A 515 -4.95 -25.47 -4.44
C PHE A 515 -4.15 -26.49 -5.27
N GLY A 516 -3.96 -26.21 -6.56
CA GLY A 516 -3.14 -27.06 -7.43
C GLY A 516 -1.69 -27.18 -6.96
N GLU A 517 -1.06 -26.04 -6.64
CA GLU A 517 0.31 -26.02 -6.11
C GLU A 517 0.42 -26.75 -4.75
N PHE A 518 -0.59 -26.65 -3.88
CA PHE A 518 -0.66 -27.42 -2.64
C PHE A 518 -0.65 -28.92 -2.88
N LEU A 519 -1.45 -29.41 -3.82
CA LEU A 519 -1.51 -30.84 -4.19
C LEU A 519 -0.17 -31.35 -4.73
N VAL A 520 0.51 -30.53 -5.54
CA VAL A 520 1.86 -30.84 -6.06
C VAL A 520 2.83 -31.09 -4.90
N TYR A 521 2.96 -30.15 -3.97
CA TYR A 521 3.91 -30.32 -2.85
C TYR A 521 3.45 -31.34 -1.80
N LEU A 522 2.14 -31.51 -1.60
CA LEU A 522 1.61 -32.57 -0.75
C LEU A 522 2.01 -33.95 -1.28
N SER A 523 2.10 -34.12 -2.61
CA SER A 523 2.53 -35.40 -3.20
C SER A 523 3.98 -35.72 -2.80
N TYR A 524 4.85 -34.72 -2.77
CA TYR A 524 6.24 -34.89 -2.37
C TYR A 524 6.38 -35.17 -0.88
N ALA A 525 5.52 -34.54 -0.05
CA ALA A 525 5.47 -34.80 1.38
C ALA A 525 5.05 -36.25 1.69
N ILE A 526 4.03 -36.76 0.98
CA ILE A 526 3.58 -38.16 1.11
C ILE A 526 4.67 -39.13 0.67
N MET A 527 5.34 -38.86 -0.45
CA MET A 527 6.43 -39.71 -0.93
C MET A 527 7.60 -39.78 0.06
N GLY A 528 7.87 -38.71 0.81
CA GLY A 528 8.92 -38.69 1.83
C GLY A 528 8.69 -39.59 3.04
N GLN A 529 7.47 -40.10 3.26
CA GLN A 529 7.08 -40.98 4.37
C GLN A 529 7.64 -40.53 5.74
N HIS A 530 7.60 -39.21 5.97
CA HIS A 530 8.18 -38.57 7.15
C HIS A 530 7.39 -37.31 7.51
N TRP A 531 7.34 -36.95 8.79
CA TRP A 531 6.55 -35.82 9.28
C TRP A 531 7.09 -34.45 8.82
N PHE A 532 8.42 -34.32 8.66
CA PHE A 532 9.07 -33.03 8.41
C PHE A 532 8.58 -32.30 7.14
N PRO A 533 8.47 -32.94 5.97
CA PRO A 533 7.87 -32.33 4.79
C PRO A 533 6.47 -31.75 5.02
N TYR A 534 5.63 -32.38 5.86
CA TYR A 534 4.29 -31.86 6.17
C TYR A 534 4.32 -30.60 7.04
N VAL A 535 5.22 -30.55 8.03
CA VAL A 535 5.39 -29.36 8.88
C VAL A 535 5.88 -28.18 8.05
N PHE A 536 6.86 -28.42 7.17
CA PHE A 536 7.36 -27.38 6.28
C PHE A 536 6.28 -26.91 5.29
N LEU A 537 5.52 -27.86 4.72
CA LEU A 537 4.39 -27.55 3.85
C LEU A 537 3.36 -26.68 4.58
N ALA A 538 2.94 -27.09 5.79
CA ALA A 538 2.01 -26.32 6.60
C ALA A 538 2.52 -24.89 6.89
N PHE A 539 3.80 -24.73 7.22
CA PHE A 539 4.42 -23.43 7.42
C PHE A 539 4.36 -22.55 6.15
N MET A 540 4.74 -23.07 4.99
CA MET A 540 4.67 -22.35 3.71
C MET A 540 3.24 -21.92 3.38
N TRP A 541 2.26 -22.78 3.61
CA TRP A 541 0.86 -22.47 3.30
C TRP A 541 0.22 -21.50 4.29
N LEU A 542 0.52 -21.60 5.58
CA LEU A 542 0.02 -20.66 6.58
C LEU A 542 0.64 -19.26 6.41
N PHE A 543 1.93 -19.18 6.09
CA PHE A 543 2.68 -17.93 6.06
C PHE A 543 2.71 -17.24 4.69
N VAL A 544 2.75 -18.00 3.59
CA VAL A 544 2.85 -17.44 2.23
C VAL A 544 1.56 -17.65 1.45
N GLY A 545 1.06 -18.89 1.42
CA GLY A 545 -0.11 -19.26 0.63
C GLY A 545 -1.37 -18.50 1.04
N ILE A 546 -1.82 -18.68 2.29
CA ILE A 546 -3.02 -18.03 2.83
C ILE A 546 -2.89 -16.51 2.76
N SER A 547 -1.71 -15.96 3.01
CA SER A 547 -1.50 -14.52 2.92
C SER A 547 -1.75 -13.95 1.54
N ASN A 548 -1.21 -14.59 0.51
CA ASN A 548 -1.46 -14.16 -0.87
C ASN A 548 -2.94 -14.37 -1.26
N MET A 549 -3.58 -15.43 -0.78
CA MET A 549 -5.01 -15.69 -1.03
C MET A 549 -5.92 -14.65 -0.38
N LEU A 550 -5.63 -14.22 0.85
CA LEU A 550 -6.41 -13.19 1.56
C LEU A 550 -6.28 -11.82 0.88
N VAL A 551 -5.06 -11.44 0.50
CA VAL A 551 -4.81 -10.18 -0.25
C VAL A 551 -5.55 -10.20 -1.59
N LYS A 552 -5.53 -11.34 -2.28
CA LYS A 552 -6.27 -11.54 -3.54
C LYS A 552 -7.79 -11.49 -3.32
N ASP A 553 -8.33 -12.11 -2.28
CA ASP A 553 -9.76 -12.05 -1.94
C ASP A 553 -10.20 -10.61 -1.70
N ALA A 554 -9.41 -9.83 -0.97
CA ALA A 554 -9.66 -8.41 -0.77
C ALA A 554 -9.68 -7.64 -2.11
N SER A 555 -8.81 -7.99 -3.07
CA SER A 555 -8.84 -7.42 -4.42
C SER A 555 -10.06 -7.84 -5.24
N LEU A 556 -10.49 -9.11 -5.16
CA LEU A 556 -11.64 -9.63 -5.92
C LEU A 556 -12.97 -9.02 -5.47
N ARG A 557 -13.13 -8.74 -4.17
CA ARG A 557 -14.32 -8.08 -3.61
C ARG A 557 -14.60 -6.71 -4.21
N LYS A 558 -13.56 -5.99 -4.64
CA LYS A 558 -13.64 -4.63 -5.20
C LYS A 558 -14.16 -4.58 -6.64
N LYS A 559 -14.18 -5.71 -7.33
CA LYS A 559 -14.54 -5.76 -8.75
C LYS A 559 -16.05 -5.88 -8.91
N ASP A 560 -16.61 -5.35 -9.98
CA ASP A 560 -18.05 -5.47 -10.28
C ASP A 560 -18.49 -6.94 -10.28
N GLY A 561 -19.53 -7.26 -9.50
CA GLY A 561 -19.99 -8.64 -9.28
C GLY A 561 -19.12 -9.47 -8.32
N GLY A 562 -18.08 -8.89 -7.73
CA GLY A 562 -17.10 -9.56 -6.87
C GLY A 562 -17.72 -10.19 -5.63
N VAL A 563 -18.60 -9.47 -4.92
CA VAL A 563 -19.28 -9.98 -3.72
C VAL A 563 -20.11 -11.24 -4.04
N VAL A 564 -20.89 -11.19 -5.13
CA VAL A 564 -21.68 -12.34 -5.61
C VAL A 564 -20.78 -13.52 -5.97
N TYR A 565 -19.68 -13.26 -6.69
CA TYR A 565 -18.70 -14.28 -7.03
C TYR A 565 -18.03 -14.91 -5.80
N LEU A 566 -17.72 -14.15 -4.75
CA LEU A 566 -17.16 -14.68 -3.52
C LEU A 566 -18.14 -15.58 -2.75
N GLN A 567 -19.44 -15.32 -2.85
CA GLN A 567 -20.48 -16.19 -2.29
C GLN A 567 -20.64 -17.47 -3.13
N GLN A 568 -20.48 -17.37 -4.46
CA GLN A 568 -20.57 -18.50 -5.37
C GLN A 568 -19.34 -19.42 -5.31
N SER A 569 -18.13 -18.88 -5.12
CA SER A 569 -16.88 -19.62 -5.18
C SER A 569 -16.37 -20.00 -3.80
N GLY A 570 -15.79 -21.19 -3.66
CA GLY A 570 -15.08 -21.58 -2.45
C GLY A 570 -13.71 -20.89 -2.35
N PHE A 571 -13.23 -20.67 -1.13
CA PHE A 571 -11.98 -19.95 -0.87
C PHE A 571 -10.74 -20.72 -1.35
N PHE A 572 -10.53 -21.93 -0.80
CA PHE A 572 -9.40 -22.81 -1.13
C PHE A 572 -9.87 -24.11 -1.77
N PHE A 573 -10.96 -24.69 -1.26
CA PHE A 573 -11.66 -25.81 -1.89
C PHE A 573 -12.75 -25.31 -2.83
N PRO A 574 -13.09 -26.04 -3.89
CA PRO A 574 -14.19 -25.69 -4.78
C PRO A 574 -15.55 -25.77 -4.09
N ASN A 575 -16.49 -24.91 -4.48
CA ASN A 575 -17.88 -24.98 -4.08
C ASN A 575 -18.59 -26.12 -4.83
N ILE A 576 -18.51 -27.33 -4.27
CA ILE A 576 -19.07 -28.56 -4.87
C ILE A 576 -20.60 -28.52 -4.90
N SER A 577 -21.27 -27.96 -3.89
CA SER A 577 -22.73 -27.89 -3.84
C SER A 577 -23.28 -26.95 -4.90
N GLY A 578 -22.67 -25.76 -5.05
CA GLY A 578 -22.99 -24.83 -6.13
C GLY A 578 -22.76 -25.43 -7.52
N TRP A 579 -21.66 -26.15 -7.69
CA TRP A 579 -21.37 -26.87 -8.93
C TRP A 579 -22.44 -27.92 -9.25
N ALA A 580 -22.77 -28.80 -8.29
CA ALA A 580 -23.75 -29.86 -8.45
C ALA A 580 -25.16 -29.33 -8.77
N MET A 581 -25.61 -28.27 -8.08
CA MET A 581 -26.91 -27.63 -8.34
C MET A 581 -26.98 -26.95 -9.71
N SER A 582 -25.85 -26.44 -10.23
CA SER A 582 -25.80 -25.86 -11.58
C SER A 582 -25.91 -26.91 -12.69
N SER A 583 -25.37 -28.12 -12.46
CA SER A 583 -25.48 -29.24 -13.40
C SER A 583 -26.86 -29.89 -13.45
N THR A 584 -27.66 -29.80 -12.37
CA THR A 584 -29.04 -30.30 -12.37
C THR A 584 -30.02 -29.39 -13.11
N HIS A 585 -29.71 -28.10 -13.27
CA HIS A 585 -30.53 -27.13 -14.02
C HIS A 585 -30.07 -26.91 -15.48
N ALA A 586 -28.93 -27.49 -15.89
CA ALA A 586 -28.42 -27.38 -17.27
C ALA A 586 -29.18 -28.27 -18.29
N SER A 587 -30.20 -29.01 -17.86
CA SER A 587 -31.01 -29.90 -18.70
C SER A 587 -32.28 -29.22 -19.24
N ALA A 588 -32.17 -28.01 -19.79
CA ALA A 588 -33.26 -27.38 -20.55
C ALA A 588 -32.75 -26.15 -21.32
N THR A 589 -31.89 -26.34 -22.32
CA THR A 589 -31.74 -25.31 -23.36
C THR A 589 -31.43 -26.00 -24.68
N VAL A 590 -32.45 -26.06 -25.52
CA VAL A 590 -32.39 -26.51 -26.91
C VAL A 590 -31.37 -25.64 -27.65
N LEU A 591 -30.36 -26.25 -28.25
CA LEU A 591 -29.43 -25.57 -29.15
C LEU A 591 -30.22 -24.98 -30.34
N PRO A 592 -30.03 -23.70 -30.72
CA PRO A 592 -30.57 -23.20 -31.97
C PRO A 592 -29.86 -23.86 -33.15
N SER A 593 -30.64 -24.30 -34.14
CA SER A 593 -30.18 -24.86 -35.41
C SER A 593 -29.24 -23.90 -36.16
N PRO A 594 -28.18 -24.38 -36.83
CA PRO A 594 -27.18 -23.54 -37.52
C PRO A 594 -27.65 -22.93 -38.86
N TYR A 595 -28.95 -22.97 -39.18
CA TYR A 595 -29.50 -22.41 -40.42
C TYR A 595 -30.69 -21.49 -40.15
N ALA A 596 -30.41 -20.23 -39.83
CA ALA A 596 -31.37 -19.14 -39.99
C ALA A 596 -30.66 -17.93 -40.59
N THR A 597 -31.04 -17.60 -41.82
CA THR A 597 -30.56 -16.47 -42.64
C THR A 597 -30.92 -15.11 -42.03
N PRO A 598 -30.11 -14.05 -42.23
CA PRO A 598 -30.41 -12.72 -41.72
C PRO A 598 -31.37 -11.96 -42.66
N SER A 599 -32.49 -11.47 -42.12
CA SER A 599 -33.33 -10.44 -42.76
C SER A 599 -32.99 -9.06 -42.15
N GLU A 600 -32.26 -8.28 -42.95
CA GLU A 600 -32.23 -6.81 -43.18
C GLU A 600 -32.80 -5.74 -42.19
N PRO A 601 -32.38 -4.45 -42.31
CA PRO A 601 -31.75 -3.72 -41.21
C PRO A 601 -32.44 -2.38 -40.82
N GLY A 602 -31.97 -1.77 -39.72
CA GLY A 602 -32.11 -0.33 -39.49
C GLY A 602 -31.51 0.13 -38.16
N PRO A 603 -31.32 1.44 -37.93
CA PRO A 603 -30.74 2.45 -38.81
C PRO A 603 -29.29 2.78 -38.42
N THR A 604 -28.54 3.23 -39.41
CA THR A 604 -27.13 3.68 -39.38
C THR A 604 -26.82 4.73 -38.30
N LEU A 605 -25.86 4.40 -37.43
CA LEU A 605 -25.10 5.39 -36.65
C LEU A 605 -24.09 6.08 -37.58
N GLN A 606 -24.14 7.41 -37.59
CA GLN A 606 -23.23 8.26 -38.35
C GLN A 606 -21.79 8.13 -37.84
N HIS A 607 -20.88 7.94 -38.78
CA HIS A 607 -19.44 8.02 -38.60
C HIS A 607 -19.03 9.44 -38.17
N VAL A 608 -18.29 9.54 -37.06
CA VAL A 608 -17.39 10.67 -36.78
C VAL A 608 -15.95 10.19 -37.07
N PRO A 609 -15.12 10.95 -37.80
CA PRO A 609 -13.86 10.44 -38.36
C PRO A 609 -12.69 10.50 -37.38
N THR A 610 -11.81 9.52 -37.46
CA THR A 610 -10.48 9.47 -36.83
C THR A 610 -9.56 10.54 -37.43
N PRO A 611 -8.77 11.31 -36.64
CA PRO A 611 -7.80 12.24 -37.20
C PRO A 611 -6.59 11.49 -37.79
N GLN A 612 -6.20 11.89 -38.98
CA GLN A 612 -4.99 11.42 -39.65
C GLN A 612 -3.73 11.96 -38.98
N VAL A 613 -2.70 11.12 -38.97
CA VAL A 613 -1.32 11.49 -38.64
C VAL A 613 -0.71 12.12 -39.89
N GLU A 614 -0.49 13.43 -39.87
CA GLU A 614 0.40 14.12 -40.80
C GLU A 614 1.65 14.56 -40.04
N THR A 615 2.77 13.94 -40.38
CA THR A 615 4.12 14.45 -40.10
C THR A 615 4.36 15.70 -40.94
N LEU A 616 4.87 16.79 -40.35
CA LEU A 616 5.90 17.65 -40.94
C LEU A 616 6.47 18.65 -39.90
N LYS A 617 7.74 18.44 -39.55
CA LYS A 617 8.80 19.40 -39.20
C LYS A 617 8.41 20.73 -38.53
N SER A 618 8.67 20.81 -37.22
CA SER A 618 9.65 21.70 -36.57
C SER A 618 9.67 21.44 -35.07
#